data_AF-A0ABD6NRU0-F1
#
_entry.id   AF-A0ABD6NRU0-F1
#
_cell.length_a   1.000
_cell.length_b   1.000
_cell.length_c   1.000
_cell.angle_alpha   90.00
_cell.angle_beta   90.00
_cell.angle_gamma   90.00
#
_symmetry.space_group_name_H-M   'P 1'
#
loop_
_entity.id
_entity.type
_entity.pdbx_description
1 polymer ?
#
loop_
_entity_poly.entity_id
_entity_poly.type
_entity_poly.pdbx_seq_one_letter_code
_entity_poly.pdbx_strand_id
1 'polypeptide(L)'
;MHRALSIGLLVAPSLLGLAAAPAAHADAMDNAFLSAMKARGIDFSSPQAALTAAHQVCRERALGKHKPEIANEVMANSGLDGYHAGYFVGAAVAAYCPTYR
;
A
#
# COMPACT_ATOMS: atom_id res chain seq x y z
N MET A 1 -40.10 4.09 36.79
CA MET A 1 -39.36 2.81 36.82
C MET A 1 -39.54 2.16 35.45
N HIS A 2 -38.48 2.17 34.65
CA HIS A 2 -38.45 1.75 33.24
C HIS A 2 -38.36 0.22 33.12
N ARG A 3 -39.11 -0.36 32.17
CA ARG A 3 -38.93 -1.67 31.49
C ARG A 3 -40.23 -1.97 30.74
N ALA A 4 -40.32 -2.57 29.57
CA ALA A 4 -39.49 -2.99 28.45
C ALA A 4 -40.55 -3.28 27.34
N LEU A 5 -40.36 -3.21 26.04
CA LEU A 5 -39.57 -4.08 25.18
C LEU A 5 -40.16 -3.82 23.78
N SER A 6 -39.47 -3.12 22.89
CA SER A 6 -39.98 -2.90 21.53
C SER A 6 -39.57 -4.06 20.62
N ILE A 7 -40.58 -4.83 20.25
CA ILE A 7 -40.79 -5.61 19.01
C ILE A 7 -39.98 -4.97 17.85
N GLY A 8 -39.19 -5.64 17.03
CA GLY A 8 -39.36 -6.95 16.42
C GLY A 8 -39.10 -6.77 14.91
N LEU A 9 -38.02 -7.39 14.42
CA LEU A 9 -37.72 -7.81 13.05
C LEU A 9 -37.94 -6.80 11.89
N LEU A 10 -36.85 -6.16 11.45
CA LEU A 10 -36.69 -5.68 10.07
C LEU A 10 -35.73 -6.62 9.34
N VAL A 11 -36.27 -7.37 8.37
CA VAL A 11 -35.49 -8.16 7.41
C VAL A 11 -34.87 -7.19 6.41
N ALA A 12 -33.54 -7.19 6.28
CA ALA A 12 -32.85 -6.59 5.14
C ALA A 12 -32.10 -7.69 4.39
N PRO A 13 -32.28 -7.85 3.06
CA PRO A 13 -31.55 -8.81 2.27
C PRO A 13 -30.12 -8.31 2.06
N SER A 14 -29.14 -8.92 2.70
CA SER A 14 -27.73 -8.66 2.42
C SER A 14 -27.32 -9.28 1.08
N LEU A 15 -27.69 -8.63 -0.02
CA LEU A 15 -26.99 -8.75 -1.29
C LEU A 15 -25.61 -8.09 -1.14
N LEU A 16 -24.65 -8.79 -0.57
CA LEU A 16 -23.24 -8.43 -0.72
C LEU A 16 -22.64 -9.45 -1.67
N GLY A 17 -22.69 -9.05 -2.95
CA GLY A 17 -22.12 -9.79 -4.04
C GLY A 17 -20.63 -10.04 -3.83
N LEU A 18 -20.17 -11.15 -4.40
CA LEU A 18 -18.78 -11.41 -4.72
C LEU A 18 -18.11 -10.13 -5.24
N ALA A 19 -17.29 -9.49 -4.41
CA ALA A 19 -16.37 -8.45 -4.85
C ALA A 19 -15.21 -9.10 -5.64
N ALA A 20 -15.53 -9.67 -6.78
CA ALA A 20 -14.55 -10.08 -7.78
C ALA A 20 -14.19 -8.85 -8.62
N ALA A 21 -13.44 -7.92 -8.03
CA ALA A 21 -12.67 -6.96 -8.80
C ALA A 21 -11.37 -6.53 -8.09
N PRO A 22 -10.31 -7.38 -8.02
CA PRO A 22 -9.05 -6.95 -7.41
C PRO A 22 -7.87 -6.83 -8.39
N ALA A 23 -7.84 -7.58 -9.49
CA ALA A 23 -6.65 -7.67 -10.35
C ALA A 23 -6.42 -6.40 -11.18
N ALA A 24 -7.44 -5.94 -11.91
CA ALA A 24 -7.28 -4.79 -12.80
C ALA A 24 -6.87 -3.49 -12.08
N HIS A 25 -7.30 -3.29 -10.83
CA HIS A 25 -6.88 -2.14 -10.03
C HIS A 25 -5.46 -2.31 -9.47
N ALA A 26 -5.06 -3.53 -9.08
CA ALA A 26 -3.67 -3.80 -8.69
C ALA A 26 -2.73 -3.57 -9.87
N ASP A 27 -3.04 -4.12 -11.04
CA ASP A 27 -2.22 -3.96 -12.26
C ASP A 27 -2.07 -2.48 -12.66
N ALA A 28 -3.14 -1.69 -12.57
CA ALA A 28 -3.08 -0.26 -12.88
C ALA A 28 -2.19 0.52 -11.89
N MET A 29 -2.27 0.20 -10.60
CA MET A 29 -1.43 0.83 -9.57
C MET A 29 0.04 0.42 -9.72
N ASP A 30 0.30 -0.86 -9.98
CA ASP A 30 1.63 -1.42 -10.19
C ASP A 30 2.32 -0.75 -11.38
N ASN A 31 1.60 -0.65 -12.50
CA ASN A 31 2.10 0.02 -13.71
C ASN A 31 2.37 1.52 -13.47
N ALA A 32 1.51 2.21 -12.73
CA ALA A 32 1.70 3.62 -12.39
C ALA A 32 2.93 3.83 -11.50
N PHE A 33 3.10 2.96 -10.50
CA PHE A 33 4.26 2.97 -9.60
C PHE A 33 5.57 2.74 -10.36
N LEU A 34 5.63 1.69 -11.18
CA LEU A 34 6.82 1.37 -11.99
C LEU A 34 7.15 2.50 -12.98
N SER A 35 6.13 3.10 -13.58
CA SER A 35 6.31 4.26 -14.46
C SER A 35 6.88 5.47 -13.73
N ALA A 36 6.44 5.72 -12.48
CA ALA A 36 6.97 6.79 -11.64
C ALA A 36 8.44 6.55 -11.27
N MET A 37 8.83 5.31 -10.95
CA MET A 37 10.23 4.96 -10.68
C MET A 37 11.12 5.22 -11.89
N LYS A 38 10.69 4.73 -13.06
CA LYS A 38 11.40 4.93 -14.32
C LYS A 38 11.54 6.41 -14.69
N ALA A 39 10.49 7.20 -14.50
CA ALA A 39 10.51 8.65 -14.74
C ALA A 39 11.44 9.44 -13.80
N ARG A 40 11.92 8.81 -12.72
CA ARG A 40 12.89 9.35 -11.77
C ARG A 40 14.26 8.68 -11.81
N GLY A 41 14.51 7.82 -12.79
CA GLY A 41 15.79 7.12 -12.90
C GLY A 41 16.06 6.16 -11.73
N ILE A 42 14.99 5.68 -11.08
CA ILE A 42 15.09 4.68 -10.02
C ILE A 42 14.97 3.31 -10.67
N ASP A 43 16.12 2.67 -10.87
CA ASP A 43 16.20 1.34 -11.46
C ASP A 43 16.22 0.24 -10.40
N PHE A 44 15.56 -0.86 -10.71
CA PHE A 44 15.53 -2.09 -9.91
C PHE A 44 15.99 -3.27 -10.77
N SER A 45 16.41 -4.36 -10.10
CA SER A 45 16.81 -5.59 -10.79
C SER A 45 15.70 -6.20 -11.65
N SER A 46 14.44 -5.94 -11.29
CA SER A 46 13.25 -6.29 -12.07
C SER A 46 12.02 -5.50 -11.59
N PRO A 47 10.95 -5.40 -12.40
CA PRO A 47 9.67 -4.86 -11.96
C PRO A 47 9.13 -5.56 -10.70
N GLN A 48 9.23 -6.90 -10.65
CA GLN A 48 8.74 -7.69 -9.52
C GLN A 48 9.50 -7.38 -8.22
N ALA A 49 10.81 -7.12 -8.30
CA ALA A 49 11.61 -6.71 -7.15
C ALA A 49 11.17 -5.33 -6.63
N ALA A 50 10.89 -4.38 -7.51
CA ALA A 50 10.38 -3.06 -7.15
C ALA A 50 9.02 -3.14 -6.44
N LEU A 51 8.08 -3.92 -6.98
CA LEU A 51 6.76 -4.10 -6.38
C LEU A 51 6.84 -4.82 -5.02
N THR A 52 7.67 -5.86 -4.91
CA THR A 52 7.89 -6.58 -3.65
C THR A 52 8.44 -5.66 -2.57
N ALA A 53 9.44 -4.83 -2.91
CA ALA A 53 10.00 -3.84 -2.01
C ALA A 53 8.99 -2.75 -1.65
N ALA A 54 8.14 -2.31 -2.59
CA ALA A 54 7.13 -1.29 -2.33
C ALA A 54 6.05 -1.80 -1.35
N HIS A 55 5.63 -3.06 -1.47
CA HIS A 55 4.74 -3.68 -0.49
C HIS A 55 5.42 -3.90 0.87
N GLN A 56 6.73 -4.15 0.90
CA GLN A 56 7.51 -4.26 2.15
C GLN A 56 7.46 -2.96 2.96
N VAL A 57 7.47 -1.80 2.31
CA VAL A 57 7.32 -0.49 2.99
C VAL A 57 6.07 -0.49 3.87
N CYS A 58 4.92 -0.97 3.37
CA CYS A 58 3.69 -1.01 4.17
C CYS A 58 3.79 -1.96 5.37
N ARG A 59 4.48 -3.09 5.21
CA ARG A 59 4.71 -4.03 6.32
C ARG A 59 5.55 -3.38 7.41
N GLU A 60 6.59 -2.65 7.04
CA GLU A 60 7.45 -1.94 7.99
C GLU A 60 6.72 -0.80 8.70
N ARG A 61 5.85 -0.06 7.99
CA ARG A 61 4.97 0.92 8.61
C ARG A 61 4.00 0.28 9.60
N ALA A 62 3.47 -0.90 9.28
CA ALA A 62 2.62 -1.67 10.19
C ALA A 62 3.38 -2.18 11.43
N LEU A 63 4.69 -2.38 11.32
CA LEU A 63 5.59 -2.70 12.43
C LEU A 63 6.04 -1.47 13.23
N GLY A 64 5.57 -0.28 12.88
CA GLY A 64 5.84 0.96 13.61
C GLY A 64 7.04 1.77 13.10
N LYS A 65 7.72 1.34 12.03
CA LYS A 65 8.84 2.10 11.46
C LYS A 65 8.38 3.41 10.84
N HIS A 66 9.22 4.43 10.94
CA HIS A 66 8.97 5.73 10.30
C HIS A 66 9.58 5.78 8.89
N LYS A 67 9.03 6.63 8.01
CA LYS A 67 9.48 6.77 6.61
C LYS A 67 11.00 6.96 6.46
N PRO A 68 11.71 7.77 7.29
CA PRO A 68 13.16 7.93 7.18
C PRO A 68 13.95 6.65 7.51
N GLU A 69 13.47 5.86 8.48
CA GLU A 69 14.10 4.59 8.85
C GLU A 69 14.00 3.58 7.69
N ILE A 70 12.81 3.48 7.09
CA ILE A 70 12.57 2.63 5.92
C ILE A 70 13.42 3.11 4.72
N ALA A 71 13.55 4.42 4.53
CA ALA A 71 14.39 4.96 3.46
C ALA A 71 15.87 4.58 3.65
N ASN A 72 16.38 4.62 4.88
CA ASN A 72 17.73 4.16 5.19
C ASN A 72 17.91 2.65 4.88
N GLU A 73 16.90 1.83 5.17
CA GLU A 73 16.92 0.40 4.84
C GLU A 73 16.90 0.18 3.32
N VAL A 74 16.09 0.94 2.59
CA VAL A 74 16.09 0.90 1.12
C VAL A 74 17.48 1.26 0.59
N MET A 75 18.10 2.34 1.07
CA MET A 75 19.46 2.73 0.66
C MET A 75 20.46 1.59 0.89
N ALA A 76 20.43 0.99 2.08
CA ALA A 76 21.35 -0.09 2.47
C ALA A 76 21.23 -1.35 1.60
N ASN A 77 20.08 -1.57 0.95
CA ASN A 77 19.78 -2.81 0.23
C ASN A 77 19.60 -2.65 -1.30
N SER A 78 19.63 -1.43 -1.84
CA SER A 78 19.30 -1.18 -3.26
C SER A 78 20.33 -0.34 -4.03
N GLY A 79 21.32 0.26 -3.36
CA GLY A 79 22.26 1.18 -4.00
C GLY A 79 21.67 2.55 -4.35
N LEU A 80 20.41 2.81 -3.98
CA LEU A 80 19.78 4.12 -4.11
C LEU A 80 20.40 5.12 -3.12
N ASP A 81 20.57 6.36 -3.56
CA ASP A 81 20.88 7.47 -2.66
C ASP A 81 19.65 7.86 -1.82
N GLY A 82 19.86 8.75 -0.84
CA GLY A 82 18.78 9.18 0.05
C GLY A 82 17.62 9.88 -0.64
N TYR A 83 17.85 10.56 -1.77
CA TYR A 83 16.80 11.21 -2.54
C TYR A 83 15.91 10.17 -3.21
N HIS A 84 16.51 9.23 -3.94
CA HIS A 84 15.79 8.17 -4.64
C HIS A 84 15.09 7.21 -3.66
N ALA A 85 15.74 6.85 -2.56
CA ALA A 85 15.14 6.02 -1.52
C ALA A 85 13.95 6.71 -0.84
N GLY A 86 14.08 8.00 -0.51
CA GLY A 86 12.97 8.80 0.03
C GLY A 86 11.78 8.88 -0.93
N TYR A 87 12.06 9.11 -2.22
CA TYR A 87 11.02 9.11 -3.25
C TYR A 87 10.32 7.76 -3.37
N PHE A 88 11.10 6.67 -3.41
CA PHE A 88 10.58 5.30 -3.46
C PHE A 88 9.62 5.02 -2.30
N VAL A 89 10.04 5.33 -1.06
CA VAL A 89 9.21 5.12 0.15
C VAL A 89 7.95 5.96 0.10
N GLY A 90 8.04 7.23 -0.33
CA GLY A 90 6.88 8.11 -0.47
C GLY A 90 5.87 7.58 -1.48
N ALA A 91 6.34 7.17 -2.66
CA ALA A 91 5.50 6.61 -3.72
C ALA A 91 4.85 5.27 -3.28
N ALA A 92 5.62 4.41 -2.63
CA ALA A 92 5.12 3.13 -2.12
C ALA A 92 4.03 3.32 -1.06
N VAL A 93 4.22 4.28 -0.15
CA VAL A 93 3.21 4.65 0.84
C VAL A 93 1.92 5.15 0.19
N ALA A 94 2.03 6.04 -0.80
CA ALA A 94 0.88 6.57 -1.51
C ALA A 94 0.09 5.47 -2.25
N ALA A 95 0.80 4.56 -2.94
CA ALA A 95 0.21 3.52 -3.75
C ALA A 95 -0.39 2.37 -2.91
N TYR A 96 0.37 1.84 -1.94
CA TYR A 96 0.08 0.54 -1.33
C TYR A 96 -0.30 0.60 0.16
N CYS A 97 -0.10 1.74 0.83
CA CYS A 97 -0.30 1.85 2.28
C CYS A 97 -1.49 2.76 2.64
N PRO A 98 -2.75 2.38 2.36
CA PRO A 98 -3.91 3.26 2.53
C PRO A 98 -4.09 3.81 3.95
N THR A 99 -3.63 3.08 4.97
CA THR A 99 -3.70 3.47 6.38
C THR A 99 -2.55 4.40 6.82
N TYR A 100 -1.47 4.52 6.04
CA TYR A 100 -0.20 5.14 6.47
C TYR A 100 0.28 6.31 5.60
N ARG A 101 -0.62 6.87 4.77
CA ARG A 101 -0.34 7.94 3.82
C ARG A 101 0.22 9.19 4.51
#